data_AF-A3J7Q0-F1
#
_entry.id   AF-A3J7Q0-F1
#
_cell.length_a   1.000
_cell.length_b   1.000
_cell.length_c   1.000
_cell.angle_alpha   90.00
_cell.angle_beta   90.00
_cell.angle_gamma   90.00
#
_symmetry.space_group_name_H-M   'P 1'
#
loop_
_entity.id
_entity.type
_entity.pdbx_description
1 polymer ?
#
loop_
_entity_poly.entity_id
_entity_poly.type
_entity_poly.pdbx_seq_one_letter_code
_entity_poly.pdbx_strand_id
1 'polypeptide(L)'
;MFSTEGGIREDPATGSAAAALAGYLAAAMPGSGLWCWEIHQGIEMDRPSQIFAEAKRSLNATQIRIAGQAVIIGSGRLHPGSANP
;
A
#
# COMPACT_ATOMS: atom_id res chain seq x y z
N MET A 1 1.14 8.53 5.55
CA MET A 1 1.96 7.73 6.49
C MET A 1 3.22 8.52 6.77
N PHE A 2 3.62 8.67 8.03
CA PHE A 2 4.82 9.43 8.39
C PHE A 2 5.94 8.48 8.81
N SER A 3 7.15 8.76 8.34
CA SER A 3 8.36 8.03 8.74
C SER A 3 9.51 9.03 8.86
N THR A 4 10.40 8.83 9.83
CA THR A 4 11.67 9.57 9.91
C THR A 4 12.78 8.84 9.17
N GLU A 5 12.60 7.55 8.87
CA GLU A 5 13.53 6.73 8.09
C GLU A 5 13.27 6.90 6.58
N GLY A 6 14.36 7.05 5.80
CA GLY A 6 14.29 7.14 4.32
C GLY A 6 14.17 8.55 3.74
N GLY A 7 14.24 9.60 4.55
CA GLY A 7 14.25 11.01 4.09
C GLY A 7 12.89 11.54 3.59
N ILE A 8 11.86 10.71 3.55
CA ILE A 8 10.49 11.08 3.22
C ILE A 8 9.74 11.40 4.50
N ARG A 9 9.29 12.65 4.69
CA ARG A 9 8.48 13.02 5.87
C ARG A 9 7.10 12.37 5.84
N GLU A 10 6.47 12.31 4.67
CA GLU A 10 5.17 11.67 4.47
C GLU A 10 5.14 10.91 3.13
N ASP A 11 4.72 9.63 3.17
CA ASP A 11 4.50 8.80 1.99
C ASP A 11 3.04 8.94 1.49
N PRO A 12 2.82 9.24 0.20
CA PRO A 12 1.48 9.42 -0.37
C PRO A 12 0.70 8.12 -0.60
N ALA A 13 1.35 6.95 -0.67
CA ALA A 13 0.68 5.68 -1.02
C ALA A 13 1.37 4.46 -0.39
N THR A 14 1.11 4.19 0.88
CA THR A 14 1.82 3.15 1.64
C THR A 14 1.09 1.81 1.58
N GLY A 15 1.28 1.06 0.49
CA GLY A 15 0.59 -0.22 0.26
C GLY A 15 0.78 -1.28 1.36
N SER A 16 1.97 -1.35 1.97
CA SER A 16 2.24 -2.27 3.09
C SER A 16 1.45 -1.91 4.35
N ALA A 17 1.33 -0.63 4.65
CA ALA A 17 0.50 -0.15 5.77
C ALA A 17 -0.99 -0.37 5.49
N ALA A 18 -1.45 -0.21 4.25
CA ALA A 18 -2.81 -0.54 3.85
C ALA A 18 -3.12 -2.04 4.06
N ALA A 19 -2.17 -2.94 3.75
CA ALA A 19 -2.31 -4.37 4.05
C ALA A 19 -2.43 -4.64 5.55
N ALA A 20 -1.55 -4.04 6.36
CA ALA A 20 -1.60 -4.20 7.81
C ALA A 20 -2.93 -3.66 8.39
N LEU A 21 -3.40 -2.50 7.91
CA LEU A 21 -4.67 -1.90 8.32
C LEU A 21 -5.86 -2.81 7.97
N ALA A 22 -5.92 -3.34 6.76
CA ALA A 22 -6.97 -4.26 6.34
C ALA A 22 -6.98 -5.55 7.19
N GLY A 23 -5.80 -6.08 7.52
CA GLY A 23 -5.66 -7.22 8.43
C GLY A 23 -6.17 -6.90 9.83
N TYR A 24 -5.83 -5.74 10.37
CA TYR A 24 -6.31 -5.26 11.67
C TYR A 24 -7.83 -5.12 11.70
N LEU A 25 -8.41 -4.44 10.70
CA LEU A 25 -9.86 -4.26 10.61
C LEU A 25 -10.59 -5.60 10.45
N ALA A 26 -10.10 -6.50 9.61
CA ALA A 26 -10.67 -7.84 9.46
C ALA A 26 -10.58 -8.68 10.74
N ALA A 27 -9.53 -8.51 11.55
CA ALA A 27 -9.40 -9.18 12.83
C ALA A 27 -10.51 -8.75 13.81
N ALA A 28 -10.90 -7.48 13.77
CA ALA A 28 -11.96 -6.91 14.61
C ALA A 28 -13.39 -7.30 14.16
N MET A 29 -13.56 -7.79 12.93
CA MET A 29 -14.86 -8.24 12.45
C MET A 29 -15.23 -9.63 13.01
N PRO A 30 -16.53 -9.94 13.21
CA PRO A 30 -16.95 -11.25 13.69
C PRO A 30 -16.88 -12.32 12.58
N GLY A 31 -16.49 -13.53 12.96
CA GLY A 31 -16.63 -14.72 12.11
C GLY A 31 -15.70 -14.79 10.89
N SER A 32 -15.98 -15.73 9.99
CA SER A 32 -15.33 -15.79 8.67
C SER A 32 -16.07 -14.87 7.71
N GLY A 33 -15.35 -14.24 6.79
CA GLY A 33 -15.95 -13.24 5.90
C GLY A 33 -14.99 -12.67 4.87
N LEU A 34 -15.55 -11.80 4.05
CA LEU A 34 -14.84 -10.99 3.07
C LEU A 34 -15.18 -9.52 3.35
N TRP A 35 -14.18 -8.70 3.55
CA TRP A 35 -14.35 -7.27 3.77
C TRP A 35 -13.48 -6.49 2.80
N CYS A 36 -14.05 -5.41 2.29
CA CYS A 36 -13.41 -4.54 1.34
C CYS A 36 -13.39 -3.11 1.89
N TRP A 37 -12.27 -2.43 1.70
CA TRP A 37 -12.09 -1.04 2.06
C TRP A 37 -11.47 -0.27 0.91
N GLU A 38 -11.86 0.99 0.82
CA GLU A 38 -11.19 1.98 -0.01
C GLU A 38 -10.44 2.93 0.93
N ILE A 39 -9.14 3.06 0.72
CA ILE A 39 -8.23 3.84 1.56
C ILE A 39 -7.71 5.00 0.72
N HIS A 40 -8.00 6.22 1.15
CA HIS A 40 -7.48 7.45 0.52
C HIS A 40 -6.28 7.93 1.32
N GLN A 41 -5.16 8.18 0.63
CA GLN A 41 -3.91 8.64 1.24
C GLN A 41 -3.27 9.74 0.37
N GLY A 42 -2.49 10.61 1.01
CA GLY A 42 -1.70 11.63 0.32
C GLY A 42 -2.51 12.85 -0.12
N ILE A 43 -3.73 13.03 0.38
CA ILE A 43 -4.60 14.16 0.03
C ILE A 43 -3.98 15.48 0.48
N GLU A 44 -3.55 15.56 1.73
CA GLU A 44 -3.01 16.78 2.35
C GLU A 44 -1.66 17.21 1.76
N MET A 45 -0.96 16.29 1.10
CA MET A 45 0.32 16.54 0.42
C MET A 45 0.18 16.66 -1.11
N ASP A 46 -1.05 16.84 -1.63
CA ASP A 46 -1.37 17.01 -3.05
C ASP A 46 -0.87 15.86 -3.95
N ARG A 47 -0.87 14.64 -3.39
CA ARG A 47 -0.53 13.40 -4.10
C ARG A 47 -1.60 12.33 -3.84
N PRO A 48 -2.86 12.60 -4.26
CA PRO A 48 -3.99 11.75 -3.93
C PRO A 48 -3.81 10.35 -4.51
N SER A 49 -3.90 9.36 -3.63
CA SER A 49 -3.78 7.95 -3.98
C SER A 49 -4.98 7.17 -3.43
N GLN A 50 -5.57 6.32 -4.27
CA GLN A 50 -6.63 5.40 -3.91
C GLN A 50 -6.08 3.98 -3.84
N ILE A 51 -6.21 3.36 -2.67
CA ILE A 51 -5.78 1.99 -2.41
C ILE A 51 -7.01 1.16 -2.08
N PHE A 52 -7.21 0.07 -2.80
CA PHE A 52 -8.27 -0.90 -2.53
C PHE A 52 -7.70 -2.04 -1.72
N ALA A 53 -8.34 -2.37 -0.61
CA ALA A 53 -7.95 -3.47 0.24
C ALA A 53 -9.09 -4.48 0.40
N GLU A 54 -8.77 -5.75 0.23
CA GLU A 54 -9.66 -6.87 0.46
C GLU A 54 -9.03 -7.79 1.52
N ALA A 55 -9.80 -8.16 2.54
CA ALA A 55 -9.41 -9.18 3.50
C ALA A 55 -10.44 -10.31 3.53
N LYS A 56 -9.98 -11.52 3.18
CA LYS A 56 -10.76 -12.74 3.27
C LYS A 56 -10.29 -13.55 4.46
N ARG A 57 -11.12 -13.67 5.50
CA ARG A 57 -10.86 -14.51 6.67
C ARG A 57 -11.70 -15.79 6.60
N SER A 58 -11.03 -16.91 6.80
CA SER A 58 -11.62 -18.23 6.98
C SER A 58 -11.14 -18.83 8.31
N LEU A 59 -11.68 -19.99 8.70
CA LEU A 59 -11.28 -20.69 9.93
C LEU A 59 -9.77 -20.98 10.00
N ASN A 60 -9.13 -21.19 8.85
CA ASN A 60 -7.75 -21.69 8.80
C ASN A 60 -6.74 -20.66 8.27
N ALA A 61 -7.22 -19.55 7.69
CA ALA A 61 -6.34 -18.58 7.03
C ALA A 61 -7.02 -17.22 6.84
N THR A 62 -6.18 -16.18 6.84
CA THR A 62 -6.52 -14.83 6.39
C THR A 62 -5.70 -14.51 5.14
N GLN A 63 -6.35 -14.08 4.08
CA GLN A 63 -5.73 -13.56 2.87
C GLN A 63 -6.03 -12.08 2.74
N ILE A 64 -5.00 -11.28 2.45
CA ILE A 64 -5.14 -9.84 2.23
C ILE A 64 -4.66 -9.54 0.80
N ARG A 65 -5.44 -8.76 0.06
CA ARG A 65 -5.11 -8.32 -1.30
C ARG A 65 -5.18 -6.80 -1.34
N ILE A 66 -4.15 -6.21 -1.93
CA ILE A 66 -4.07 -4.77 -2.14
C ILE A 66 -4.06 -4.52 -3.64
N ALA A 67 -4.84 -3.53 -4.08
CA ALA A 67 -4.93 -3.11 -5.45
C ALA A 67 -4.92 -1.58 -5.54
N GLY A 68 -4.52 -1.07 -6.69
CA GLY A 68 -4.47 0.35 -7.02
C GLY A 68 -4.21 0.50 -8.51
N GLN A 69 -4.40 1.71 -9.03
CA GLN A 69 -4.04 2.03 -10.41
C GLN A 69 -2.61 2.56 -10.47
N ALA A 70 -1.92 2.27 -11.57
CA ALA A 70 -0.60 2.81 -11.86
C ALA A 70 -0.59 3.38 -13.28
N VAL A 71 0.11 4.49 -13.46
CA VAL A 71 0.29 5.14 -14.76
C VAL A 71 1.78 5.33 -15.04
N ILE A 72 2.18 5.17 -16.30
CA ILE A 72 3.56 5.41 -16.71
C ILE A 72 3.76 6.92 -16.81
N ILE A 73 4.60 7.47 -15.92
CA ILE A 73 4.93 8.91 -15.90
C ILE A 73 6.19 9.26 -16.72
N GLY A 74 6.99 8.25 -17.08
CA GLY A 74 8.23 8.44 -17.82
C GLY A 74 8.89 7.11 -18.16
N SER A 75 9.79 7.13 -19.14
CA SER A 75 10.58 5.98 -19.57
C SER A 75 12.02 6.40 -19.86
N GLY A 76 12.96 5.47 -19.72
CA GLY A 76 14.38 5.74 -19.89
C GLY A 76 15.23 4.48 -19.81
N ARG A 77 16.56 4.63 -19.80
CA ARG A 77 17.53 3.54 -19.64
C ARG A 77 18.52 3.91 -18.54
N LEU A 78 18.75 2.98 -17.61
CA LEU A 78 19.83 3.10 -16.63
C LEU A 78 21.11 2.53 -17.25
N HIS A 79 22.18 3.33 -17.26
CA HIS A 79 23.51 2.87 -17.62
C HIS A 79 24.27 2.61 -16.32
N PRO A 80 24.67 1.37 -16.01
CA PRO A 80 25.55 1.13 -14.88
C PRO A 80 26.84 1.90 -15.13
N GLY A 81 27.26 2.73 -14.18
CA GLY A 81 28.53 3.44 -14.27
C GLY A 81 29.66 2.43 -14.44
N SER A 82 30.62 2.73 -15.33
CA SER A 82 31.87 1.96 -15.38
C SER A 82 32.49 1.99 -13.99
N ALA A 83 32.75 0.82 -13.40
CA ALA A 83 33.55 0.75 -12.19
C ALA A 83 34.85 1.52 -12.46
N ASN A 84 35.09 2.59 -11.69
CA ASN A 84 36.36 3.30 -11.75
C ASN A 84 37.43 2.29 -11.26
N PRO A 85 38.44 1.95 -12.07
CA PRO A 85 39.51 1.06 -11.64
C PRO A 85 40.30 1.63 -10.46
#